data_AF-A0A7C3H7P5-F1
#
_entry.id   AF-A0A7C3H7P5-F1
#
_cell.length_a   1.000
_cell.length_b   1.000
_cell.length_c   1.000
_cell.angle_alpha   90.00
_cell.angle_beta   90.00
_cell.angle_gamma   90.00
#
_symmetry.space_group_name_H-M   'P 1'
#
loop_
_entity.id
_entity.type
_entity.pdbx_description
1 polymer ?
#
loop_
_entity_poly.entity_id
_entity_poly.type
_entity_poly.pdbx_seq_one_letter_code
_entity_poly.pdbx_strand_id
1 'polypeptide(L)'
;MKRWAVVAFGLVFLVAISRDALAWKKKVAQTGMTYLAVSLSARESAMGDASVGTTEGIQSIFFNPAALADISSFGVAVNQVNWLVDTRLYGAAFGYSLGRWGAVAADVVYMDYGDIMGTQVVPHS
;
A
#
# COMPACT_ATOMS: atom_id res chain seq x y z
N MET A 1 21.09 45.42 -28.76
CA MET A 1 20.09 44.39 -29.10
C MET A 1 20.53 42.96 -28.76
N LYS A 2 21.82 42.58 -28.84
CA LYS A 2 22.28 41.19 -28.62
C LYS A 2 22.16 40.66 -27.17
N ARG A 3 22.31 41.50 -26.14
CA ARG A 3 22.22 41.09 -24.72
C ARG A 3 20.81 40.64 -24.30
N TRP A 4 19.79 41.37 -24.75
CA TRP A 4 18.39 41.05 -24.47
C TRP A 4 17.94 39.78 -25.18
N ALA A 5 18.45 39.53 -26.39
CA ALA A 5 18.19 38.30 -27.13
C ALA A 5 18.75 37.06 -26.41
N VAL A 6 19.93 37.15 -25.79
CA VAL A 6 20.53 36.05 -25.01
C VAL A 6 19.74 35.78 -23.73
N VAL A 7 19.28 36.81 -23.03
CA VAL A 7 18.45 36.64 -21.82
C VAL A 7 17.09 36.04 -22.17
N ALA A 8 16.45 36.51 -23.24
CA ALA A 8 15.17 35.95 -23.71
C ALA A 8 15.32 34.49 -24.14
N PHE A 9 16.39 34.16 -24.86
CA PHE A 9 16.69 32.79 -25.25
C PHE A 9 17.00 31.89 -24.04
N GLY A 10 17.75 32.40 -23.06
CA GLY A 10 18.03 31.69 -21.81
C GLY A 10 16.78 31.41 -20.98
N LEU A 11 15.85 32.37 -20.89
CA LEU A 11 14.55 32.19 -20.22
C LEU A 11 13.67 31.16 -20.94
N VAL A 12 13.60 31.21 -22.27
CA VAL A 12 12.86 30.23 -23.07
C VAL A 12 13.48 28.84 -22.93
N PHE A 13 14.80 28.74 -22.89
CA PHE A 13 15.51 27.48 -22.66
C PHE A 13 15.25 26.93 -21.25
N LEU A 14 15.24 27.78 -20.22
CA LEU A 14 14.94 27.39 -18.84
C LEU A 14 13.50 26.85 -18.69
N VAL A 15 12.53 27.50 -19.36
CA VAL A 15 11.14 27.04 -19.44
C VAL A 15 10.99 25.77 -20.29
N ALA A 16 11.85 25.58 -21.29
CA ALA A 16 11.82 24.39 -22.14
C ALA A 16 12.40 23.13 -21.45
N ILE A 17 13.23 23.29 -20.41
CA ILE A 17 13.83 22.18 -19.63
C ILE A 17 12.90 21.73 -18.48
N SER A 18 11.98 22.57 -17.99
CA SER A 18 11.05 22.22 -16.89
C SER A 18 9.88 21.29 -17.29
N ARG A 19 10.09 20.41 -18.27
CA ARG A 19 9.08 19.51 -18.89
C ARG A 19 8.38 18.58 -17.89
N ASP A 20 8.98 18.32 -16.74
CA ASP A 20 8.45 17.40 -15.74
C ASP A 20 7.34 17.99 -14.86
N ALA A 21 7.13 19.32 -14.89
CA ALA A 21 6.06 19.97 -14.11
C ALA A 21 4.65 19.78 -14.72
N LEU A 22 4.57 19.31 -15.97
CA LEU A 22 3.32 18.97 -16.68
C LEU A 22 3.18 17.47 -16.91
N ALA A 23 3.79 16.64 -16.05
CA ALA A 23 3.49 15.22 -16.02
C ALA A 23 2.02 15.03 -15.61
N TRP A 24 1.14 14.98 -16.61
CA TRP A 24 -0.23 14.49 -16.48
C TRP A 24 -0.15 13.19 -15.69
N LYS A 25 -0.80 13.13 -14.52
CA LYS A 25 -0.84 11.90 -13.72
C LYS A 25 -1.35 10.79 -14.63
N LYS A 26 -0.44 9.95 -15.12
CA LYS A 26 -0.76 8.71 -15.83
C LYS A 26 -1.76 8.00 -14.93
N LYS A 27 -2.96 7.70 -15.45
CA LYS A 27 -4.02 7.04 -14.68
C LYS A 27 -3.40 5.82 -14.03
N VAL A 28 -3.07 5.96 -12.75
CA VAL A 28 -2.37 4.94 -11.98
C VAL A 28 -3.34 3.77 -11.94
N ALA A 29 -2.81 2.58 -12.16
CA ALA A 29 -3.55 1.33 -12.24
C ALA A 29 -4.76 1.36 -11.29
N GLN A 30 -5.96 1.21 -11.85
CA GLN A 30 -7.18 1.05 -11.08
C GLN A 30 -7.12 -0.36 -10.48
N THR A 31 -6.38 -0.50 -9.38
CA THR A 31 -6.25 -1.76 -8.66
C THR A 31 -7.58 -2.06 -7.98
N GLY A 32 -8.18 -3.21 -8.27
CA GLY A 32 -9.48 -3.60 -7.70
C GLY A 32 -9.43 -3.89 -6.20
N MET A 33 -8.26 -4.29 -5.69
CA MET A 33 -8.06 -4.69 -4.29
C MET A 33 -7.09 -3.73 -3.59
N THR A 34 -7.42 -2.43 -3.57
CA THR A 34 -6.57 -1.41 -2.91
C THR A 34 -6.38 -1.66 -1.41
N TYR A 35 -7.27 -2.42 -0.78
CA TYR A 35 -7.19 -2.79 0.63
C TYR A 35 -5.95 -3.62 1.00
N LEU A 36 -5.31 -4.32 0.05
CA LEU A 36 -4.05 -5.05 0.30
C LEU A 36 -2.88 -4.12 0.62
N ALA A 37 -2.97 -2.84 0.26
CA ALA A 37 -1.95 -1.85 0.61
C ALA A 37 -2.12 -1.31 2.03
N VAL A 38 -3.23 -1.62 2.72
CA VAL A 38 -3.46 -1.22 4.10
C VAL A 38 -2.70 -2.18 5.01
N SER A 39 -1.94 -1.61 5.93
CA SER A 39 -1.18 -2.35 6.94
C SER A 39 -2.10 -3.15 7.83
N LEU A 40 -1.84 -4.46 7.95
CA LEU A 40 -2.67 -5.39 8.70
C LEU A 40 -2.26 -5.54 10.16
N SER A 41 -1.11 -5.02 10.59
CA SER A 41 -0.60 -5.26 11.95
C SER A 41 -0.24 -3.96 12.67
N ALA A 42 -0.60 -3.90 13.95
CA ALA A 42 -0.51 -2.68 14.74
C ALA A 42 0.94 -2.19 14.97
N ARG A 43 1.90 -3.12 15.13
CA ARG A 43 3.32 -2.78 15.33
C ARG A 43 3.89 -2.12 14.07
N GLU A 44 3.65 -2.73 12.93
CA GLU A 44 4.11 -2.28 11.62
C GLU A 44 3.46 -0.95 11.23
N SER A 45 2.14 -0.82 11.47
CA SER A 45 1.42 0.45 11.33
C SER A 45 2.03 1.56 12.20
N ALA A 46 2.39 1.26 13.45
CA ALA A 46 3.03 2.23 14.35
C ALA A 46 4.44 2.65 13.88
N MET A 47 5.12 1.79 13.12
CA MET A 47 6.42 2.08 12.50
C MET A 47 6.29 2.82 11.17
N GLY A 48 5.08 3.23 10.77
CA GLY A 48 4.83 3.87 9.48
C GLY A 48 4.97 2.91 8.30
N ASP A 49 4.59 1.64 8.48
CA ASP A 49 4.63 0.58 7.47
C ASP A 49 6.03 0.23 6.96
N ALA A 50 7.06 0.53 7.77
CA ALA A 50 8.44 0.16 7.52
C ALA A 50 8.73 -1.29 7.99
N SER A 51 8.13 -2.26 7.31
CA SER A 51 7.99 -3.65 7.83
C SER A 51 8.84 -4.71 7.10
N VAL A 52 9.36 -4.39 5.92
CA VAL A 52 9.94 -5.38 4.99
C VAL A 52 11.13 -6.16 5.58
N GLY A 53 11.93 -5.55 6.44
CA GLY A 53 13.10 -6.17 7.08
C GLY A 53 13.02 -6.27 8.61
N THR A 54 11.93 -5.81 9.21
CA THR A 54 11.78 -5.68 10.68
C THR A 54 10.65 -6.56 11.23
N THR A 55 9.77 -7.07 10.37
CA THR A 55 8.72 -8.01 10.77
C THR A 55 9.29 -9.42 10.94
N GLU A 56 8.86 -10.06 12.03
CA GLU A 56 9.28 -11.39 12.44
C GLU A 56 8.06 -12.30 12.66
N GLY A 57 8.26 -13.61 12.54
CA GLY A 57 7.23 -14.61 12.78
C GLY A 57 6.13 -14.63 11.71
N ILE A 58 4.95 -15.18 12.06
CA ILE A 58 3.86 -15.42 11.10
C ILE A 58 3.26 -14.12 10.52
N GLN A 59 3.37 -12.99 11.22
CA GLN A 59 2.92 -11.68 10.71
C GLN A 59 3.69 -11.24 9.45
N SER A 60 4.89 -11.79 9.23
CA SER A 60 5.71 -11.47 8.05
C SER A 60 5.05 -11.83 6.73
N ILE A 61 4.10 -12.77 6.69
CA ILE A 61 3.41 -13.12 5.44
C ILE A 61 2.72 -11.91 4.78
N PHE A 62 2.24 -10.95 5.58
CA PHE A 62 1.54 -9.76 5.09
C PHE A 62 2.47 -8.69 4.49
N PHE A 63 3.79 -8.77 4.75
CA PHE A 63 4.76 -7.74 4.34
C PHE A 63 5.92 -8.31 3.53
N ASN A 64 6.54 -9.39 4.02
CA ASN A 64 7.67 -10.07 3.39
C ASN A 64 7.64 -11.58 3.71
N PRO A 65 7.12 -12.42 2.79
CA PRO A 65 7.09 -13.87 2.97
C PRO A 65 8.46 -14.53 3.16
N ALA A 66 9.57 -13.88 2.78
CA ALA A 66 10.91 -14.45 2.99
C ALA A 66 11.27 -14.54 4.48
N ALA A 67 10.74 -13.66 5.33
CA ALA A 67 10.95 -13.70 6.77
C ALA A 67 10.19 -14.86 7.45
N LEU A 68 9.32 -15.58 6.73
CA LEU A 68 8.72 -16.83 7.21
C LEU A 68 9.75 -17.94 7.41
N ALA A 69 10.93 -17.85 6.79
CA ALA A 69 12.01 -18.80 7.01
C ALA A 69 12.49 -18.83 8.47
N ASP A 70 12.24 -17.77 9.24
CA ASP A 70 12.66 -17.65 10.64
C ASP A 70 11.60 -18.14 11.65
N ILE A 71 10.45 -18.65 11.18
CA ILE A 71 9.44 -19.19 12.08
C ILE A 71 9.94 -20.52 12.66
N SER A 72 9.96 -20.62 14.00
CA SER A 72 10.49 -21.78 14.71
C SER A 72 9.57 -23.01 14.70
N SER A 73 8.26 -22.80 14.60
CA SER A 73 7.26 -23.88 14.67
C SER A 73 5.94 -23.46 14.02
N PHE A 74 4.80 -23.81 14.61
CA PHE A 74 3.48 -23.41 14.14
C PHE A 74 3.13 -22.01 14.64
N GLY A 75 2.66 -21.15 13.72
CA GLY A 75 2.26 -19.78 14.03
C GLY A 75 0.88 -19.47 13.49
N VAL A 76 0.10 -18.73 14.27
CA VAL A 76 -1.19 -18.17 13.86
C VAL A 76 -1.19 -16.68 14.18
N ALA A 77 -1.65 -15.87 13.24
CA ALA A 77 -1.92 -14.45 13.44
C ALA A 77 -3.34 -14.12 13.03
N VAL A 78 -3.98 -13.25 13.81
CA VAL A 78 -5.28 -12.67 13.52
C VAL A 78 -5.18 -11.18 13.79
N ASN A 79 -5.61 -10.37 12.83
CA ASN A 79 -5.59 -8.93 12.93
C ASN A 79 -6.93 -8.32 12.50
N GLN A 80 -7.24 -7.18 13.09
CA GLN A 80 -8.38 -6.34 12.71
C GLN A 80 -7.90 -4.89 12.68
N VAL A 81 -8.24 -4.19 11.60
CA VAL A 81 -7.92 -2.77 11.39
C VAL A 81 -9.21 -2.03 11.10
N ASN A 82 -9.49 -0.99 11.89
CA ASN A 82 -10.56 -0.05 11.57
C ASN A 82 -9.99 0.98 10.59
N TRP A 83 -10.55 1.03 9.39
CA TRP A 83 -10.14 1.91 8.32
C TRP A 83 -11.10 3.09 8.19
N LEU A 84 -10.80 3.99 7.25
CA LEU A 84 -11.59 5.18 6.96
C LEU A 84 -13.01 4.80 6.50
N VAL A 85 -13.99 5.67 6.82
CA VAL A 85 -15.40 5.54 6.39
C VAL A 85 -16.04 4.22 6.87
N ASP A 86 -15.96 3.96 8.17
CA ASP A 86 -16.57 2.80 8.86
C ASP A 86 -16.23 1.42 8.26
N THR A 87 -15.16 1.37 7.46
CA THR A 87 -14.69 0.16 6.79
C THR A 87 -13.78 -0.62 7.73
N ARG A 88 -13.90 -1.95 7.74
CA ARG A 88 -13.07 -2.82 8.58
C ARG A 88 -12.28 -3.79 7.71
N LEU A 89 -11.01 -3.96 8.04
CA LEU A 89 -10.13 -4.92 7.40
C LEU A 89 -9.77 -6.02 8.40
N TYR A 90 -9.89 -7.26 7.96
CA TYR A 90 -9.57 -8.45 8.74
C TYR A 90 -8.46 -9.22 8.03
N GLY A 91 -7.48 -9.70 8.79
CA GLY A 91 -6.43 -10.57 8.30
C GLY A 91 -6.26 -11.77 9.21
N ALA A 92 -6.13 -12.95 8.62
CA ALA A 92 -5.77 -14.17 9.33
C ALA A 92 -4.64 -14.86 8.59
N ALA A 93 -3.67 -15.39 9.33
CA ALA A 93 -2.54 -16.12 8.77
C ALA A 93 -2.23 -17.36 9.61
N PHE A 94 -1.85 -18.44 8.94
CA PHE A 94 -1.39 -19.68 9.54
C PHE A 94 -0.12 -20.14 8.83
N GLY A 95 0.86 -20.61 9.59
CA GLY A 95 2.12 -21.06 9.04
C GLY A 95 2.75 -22.15 9.86
N TYR A 96 3.54 -22.98 9.19
CA TYR A 96 4.22 -24.12 9.76
C TYR A 96 5.65 -24.19 9.24
N SER A 97 6.60 -24.32 10.17
CA SER A 97 8.01 -24.52 9.86
C SER A 97 8.27 -25.96 9.41
N LEU A 98 8.85 -26.13 8.22
CA LEU A 98 9.35 -27.42 7.71
C LEU A 98 10.81 -27.66 8.16
N GLY A 99 11.31 -26.87 9.12
CA GLY A 99 12.68 -26.94 9.61
C GLY A 99 13.68 -26.59 8.51
N ARG A 100 14.55 -27.55 8.16
CA ARG A 100 15.64 -27.34 7.18
C ARG A 100 15.17 -27.04 5.75
N TRP A 101 13.90 -27.24 5.45
CA TRP A 101 13.33 -27.08 4.11
C TRP A 101 12.62 -25.73 3.94
N GLY A 102 12.59 -24.89 4.98
CA GLY A 102 11.91 -23.60 4.99
C GLY A 102 10.60 -23.63 5.77
N ALA A 103 9.65 -22.79 5.38
CA ALA A 103 8.33 -22.70 6.01
C ALA A 103 7.24 -22.59 4.93
N VAL A 104 6.04 -23.06 5.28
CA VAL A 104 4.83 -22.87 4.49
C VAL A 104 3.82 -22.09 5.29
N ALA A 105 3.14 -21.15 4.66
CA ALA A 105 2.11 -20.37 5.30
C ALA A 105 1.06 -19.95 4.28
N ALA A 106 -0.12 -19.63 4.78
CA ALA A 106 -1.20 -19.06 4.00
C ALA A 106 -1.92 -18.01 4.83
N ASP A 107 -2.43 -16.99 4.13
CA ASP A 107 -3.13 -15.87 4.71
C ASP A 107 -4.46 -15.62 3.99
N VAL A 108 -5.36 -14.95 4.69
CA VAL A 108 -6.66 -14.50 4.20
C VAL A 108 -6.83 -13.06 4.64
N VAL A 109 -7.09 -12.18 3.68
CA VAL A 109 -7.36 -10.76 3.90
C VAL A 109 -8.77 -10.43 3.38
N TYR A 110 -9.61 -9.88 4.25
CA TYR A 110 -11.01 -9.59 3.98
C TYR A 110 -11.37 -8.14 4.37
N MET A 111 -11.94 -7.40 3.44
CA MET A 111 -12.38 -6.00 3.62
C MET A 111 -13.91 -5.94 3.69
N ASP A 112 -14.44 -5.42 4.79
CA ASP A 112 -15.85 -5.12 5.01
C ASP A 112 -16.08 -3.61 4.84
N TYR A 113 -16.69 -3.23 3.70
CA TYR A 113 -17.01 -1.84 3.35
C TYR A 113 -18.23 -1.27 4.09
N GLY A 114 -18.91 -2.06 4.92
CA GLY A 114 -20.13 -1.64 5.60
C GLY A 114 -21.24 -1.20 4.64
N ASP A 115 -22.12 -0.32 5.14
CA ASP A 115 -23.26 0.19 4.37
C ASP A 115 -22.88 1.44 3.58
N ILE A 116 -22.76 1.28 2.26
CA ILE A 116 -22.55 2.41 1.35
C ILE A 116 -23.90 3.06 1.05
N MET A 117 -24.16 4.21 1.67
CA MET A 117 -25.37 5.01 1.40
C MET A 117 -25.26 5.63 -0.01
N GLY A 118 -26.13 5.19 -0.92
CA GLY A 118 -26.19 5.74 -2.27
C GLY A 118 -26.69 7.19 -2.27
N THR A 119 -25.96 8.10 -2.92
CA THR A 119 -26.46 9.45 -3.18
C THR A 119 -27.36 9.42 -4.42
N GLN A 120 -28.65 9.72 -4.22
CA GLN A 120 -29.57 9.90 -5.34
C GLN A 120 -29.50 11.34 -5.83
N VAL A 121 -29.53 11.54 -7.16
CA VAL A 121 -29.65 12.87 -7.74
C VAL A 121 -31.03 13.41 -7.37
N VAL A 122 -31.07 14.54 -6.65
CA VAL A 122 -32.33 15.24 -6.36
C VAL A 122 -32.98 15.63 -7.69
N PRO A 123 -34.20 15.15 -8.01
CA PRO A 123 -34.90 15.58 -9.20
C PRO A 123 -35.22 17.07 -9.05
N HIS A 124 -34.64 17.90 -9.90
CA HIS A 124 -35.12 19.26 -10.08
C HIS A 124 -36.43 19.18 -10.88
N SER A 125 -37.54 19.46 -10.17
CA SER A 125 -38.89 19.69 -10.74
C SER A 125 -38.93 20.98 -11.54
#